data_AF-A0A5J9VK43-F1
#
_entry.id   AF-A0A5J9VK43-F1
#
_cell.length_a   1.000
_cell.length_b   1.000
_cell.length_c   1.000
_cell.angle_alpha   90.00
_cell.angle_beta   90.00
_cell.angle_gamma   90.00
#
_symmetry.space_group_name_H-M   'P 1'
#
loop_
_entity.id
_entity.type
_entity.pdbx_description
1 polymer ?
#
loop_
_entity_poly.entity_id
_entity_poly.type
_entity_poly.pdbx_seq_one_letter_code
_entity_poly.pdbx_strand_id
1 'polypeptide(L)'
;MLMHSQCHLSDEPSAPGCVVIVVEGGDDTFIWYCRPGDEQWVKYDYDIGTQPALPDPEGNEFEKTPICAITACRGKFYFYGSTTELGVLEFCPDPVFSSIAIDDSYESEDDEEEHDEDDEEECVRTTRSRAQTPSAFHVESVGDLYMITLFYVSPRSDEVAECVVEKMDFSARRWRAVDDLGGRTFLLSRYYFGASCVCGENSGGLQQDCVYVVNPWKKEMLVFDVKDGTHSLHKLDEAPSADKAFWLLPKEN
;
A
#
# COMPACT_ATOMS: atom_id res chain seq x y z
N MET A 1 13.06 -12.34 -12.35
CA MET A 1 13.51 -10.96 -12.03
C MET A 1 12.64 -10.52 -10.88
N LEU A 2 13.21 -10.16 -9.73
CA LEU A 2 12.52 -9.86 -8.46
C LEU A 2 11.75 -8.52 -8.50
N MET A 3 10.98 -8.25 -9.55
CA MET A 3 10.33 -6.95 -9.79
C MET A 3 9.28 -6.61 -8.72
N HIS A 4 8.64 -7.65 -8.15
CA HIS A 4 7.58 -7.53 -7.16
C HIS A 4 8.04 -7.81 -5.73
N SER A 5 9.33 -8.05 -5.51
CA SER A 5 9.81 -8.41 -4.19
C SER A 5 9.92 -7.18 -3.29
N GLN A 6 9.48 -7.35 -2.06
CA GLN A 6 9.57 -6.33 -1.01
C GLN A 6 10.36 -6.91 0.17
N CYS A 7 11.19 -6.08 0.80
CA CYS A 7 11.98 -6.48 1.96
C CYS A 7 11.65 -5.54 3.12
N HIS A 8 11.29 -6.11 4.27
CA HIS A 8 10.88 -5.35 5.44
C HIS A 8 11.55 -5.90 6.70
N LEU A 9 11.91 -4.99 7.61
CA LEU A 9 12.26 -5.33 8.98
C LEU A 9 11.06 -5.07 9.88
N SER A 10 10.76 -5.99 10.79
CA SER A 10 9.66 -5.83 11.75
C SER A 10 9.87 -4.67 12.74
N ASP A 11 11.14 -4.38 13.07
CA ASP A 11 11.58 -3.40 14.05
C ASP A 11 13.05 -2.99 13.78
N GLU A 12 13.67 -2.23 14.67
CA GLU A 12 15.10 -1.93 14.59
C GLU A 12 15.95 -3.21 14.48
N PRO A 13 17.02 -3.24 13.64
CA PRO A 13 17.86 -4.43 13.49
C PRO A 13 18.48 -4.93 14.81
N SER A 14 18.65 -4.04 15.79
CA SER A 14 19.16 -4.33 17.13
C SER A 14 18.09 -4.79 18.13
N ALA A 15 16.81 -4.66 17.80
CA ALA A 15 15.72 -5.05 18.68
C ALA A 15 15.68 -6.57 18.87
N PRO A 16 15.49 -7.06 20.12
CA PRO A 16 15.38 -8.48 20.37
C PRO A 16 14.12 -9.04 19.68
N GLY A 17 14.30 -10.04 18.82
CA GLY A 17 13.19 -10.64 18.09
C GLY A 17 12.86 -9.98 16.75
N CYS A 18 13.64 -8.99 16.30
CA CYS A 18 13.51 -8.43 14.96
C CYS A 18 13.56 -9.55 13.89
N VAL A 19 12.70 -9.44 12.89
CA VAL A 19 12.62 -10.35 11.74
C VAL A 19 12.77 -9.54 10.48
N VAL A 20 13.58 -10.05 9.56
CA VAL A 20 13.63 -9.60 8.18
C VAL A 20 12.75 -10.54 7.36
N ILE A 21 11.81 -9.99 6.59
CA ILE A 21 11.03 -10.75 5.62
C ILE A 21 11.33 -10.26 4.20
N VAL A 22 11.29 -11.19 3.26
CA VAL A 22 11.20 -10.92 1.82
C VAL A 22 9.91 -11.56 1.34
N VAL A 23 9.00 -10.71 0.85
CA VAL A 23 7.75 -11.15 0.22
C VAL A 23 7.95 -11.06 -1.29
N GLU A 24 7.65 -12.15 -1.99
CA GLU A 24 7.64 -12.18 -3.45
C GLU A 24 6.19 -11.97 -3.91
N GLY A 25 5.89 -10.79 -4.44
CA GLY A 25 4.58 -10.51 -5.01
C GLY A 25 4.38 -11.15 -6.39
N GLY A 26 3.14 -11.17 -6.89
CA GLY A 26 2.77 -11.84 -8.13
C GLY A 26 1.97 -13.10 -7.83
N ASP A 27 2.31 -14.23 -8.44
CA ASP A 27 1.56 -15.50 -8.30
C ASP A 27 2.10 -16.37 -7.14
N ASP A 28 3.15 -15.91 -6.46
CA ASP A 28 3.82 -16.66 -5.41
C ASP A 28 3.15 -16.47 -4.05
N THR A 29 3.07 -17.58 -3.30
CA THR A 29 2.47 -17.61 -1.96
C THR A 29 3.44 -18.14 -0.91
N PHE A 30 4.63 -17.57 -0.92
CA PHE A 30 5.64 -17.82 0.11
C PHE A 30 6.35 -16.54 0.53
N ILE A 31 6.94 -16.60 1.71
CA ILE A 31 7.87 -15.60 2.21
C ILE A 31 9.22 -16.25 2.49
N TRP A 32 10.27 -15.45 2.40
CA TRP A 32 11.55 -15.77 3.02
C TRP A 32 11.70 -14.94 4.28
N TYR A 33 12.21 -15.52 5.35
CA TYR A 33 12.51 -14.76 6.55
C TYR A 33 13.79 -15.23 7.23
N CYS A 34 14.39 -14.32 8.00
CA CYS A 34 15.49 -14.61 8.90
C CYS A 34 15.49 -13.59 10.05
N ARG A 35 16.28 -13.86 11.09
CA ARG A 35 16.54 -12.92 12.18
C ARG A 35 17.94 -12.33 12.02
N PRO A 36 18.18 -11.08 12.45
CA PRO A 36 19.53 -10.54 12.48
C PRO A 36 20.47 -11.46 13.27
N GLY A 37 21.50 -11.98 12.59
CA GLY A 37 22.45 -12.95 13.15
C GLY A 37 22.23 -14.40 12.73
N ASP A 38 21.11 -14.72 12.07
CA ASP A 38 20.90 -16.04 11.49
C ASP A 38 21.86 -16.30 10.32
N GLU A 39 22.29 -17.55 10.15
CA GLU A 39 23.18 -17.96 9.07
C GLU A 39 22.43 -18.27 7.76
N GLN A 40 21.11 -18.51 7.83
CA GLN A 40 20.30 -18.99 6.72
C GLN A 40 18.93 -18.33 6.69
N TRP A 41 18.38 -18.18 5.49
CA TRP A 41 17.00 -17.79 5.26
C TRP A 41 16.09 -19.02 5.31
N VAL A 42 14.92 -18.87 5.92
CA VAL A 42 13.87 -19.88 5.97
C VAL A 42 12.78 -19.51 4.98
N LYS A 43 12.41 -20.44 4.09
CA LYS A 43 11.24 -20.32 3.23
C LYS A 43 10.00 -20.80 3.97
N TYR A 44 8.91 -20.04 3.89
CA TYR A 44 7.61 -20.43 4.42
C TYR A 44 6.52 -20.21 3.38
N ASP A 45 5.91 -21.30 2.92
CA ASP A 45 4.74 -21.25 2.05
C ASP A 45 3.48 -20.99 2.91
N TYR A 46 2.68 -19.99 2.52
CA TYR A 46 1.47 -19.58 3.23
C TYR A 46 0.21 -19.89 2.42
N ASP A 47 -0.94 -19.79 3.09
CA ASP A 47 -2.25 -19.87 2.48
C ASP A 47 -3.19 -18.93 3.24
N ILE A 48 -3.54 -17.81 2.61
CA ILE A 48 -4.41 -16.76 3.18
C ILE A 48 -5.76 -16.71 2.45
N GLY A 49 -6.11 -17.76 1.71
CA GLY A 49 -7.31 -17.84 0.90
C GLY A 49 -7.05 -17.85 -0.60
N THR A 50 -8.13 -17.72 -1.36
CA THR A 50 -8.13 -17.81 -2.82
C THR A 50 -8.83 -16.62 -3.45
N GLN A 51 -8.34 -16.18 -4.60
CA GLN A 51 -8.95 -15.14 -5.43
C GLN A 51 -9.26 -15.72 -6.83
N PRO A 52 -10.20 -15.13 -7.59
CA PRO A 52 -10.39 -15.50 -8.99
C PRO A 52 -9.09 -15.30 -9.76
N ALA A 53 -8.66 -16.31 -10.52
CA ALA A 53 -7.50 -16.21 -11.39
C ALA A 53 -7.76 -15.16 -12.49
N LEU A 54 -6.73 -14.42 -12.91
CA LEU A 54 -6.88 -13.43 -13.98
C LEU A 54 -5.83 -13.64 -15.08
N PRO A 55 -6.23 -13.65 -16.37
CA PRO A 55 -7.58 -13.46 -16.87
C PRO A 55 -8.40 -14.77 -16.83
N ASP A 56 -9.55 -14.77 -16.15
CA ASP A 56 -10.50 -15.88 -16.19
C ASP A 56 -11.73 -15.51 -17.05
N PRO A 57 -11.79 -15.98 -18.31
CA PRO A 57 -12.90 -15.70 -19.21
C PRO A 57 -14.20 -16.44 -18.84
N GLU A 58 -14.16 -17.45 -17.96
CA GLU A 58 -15.28 -18.32 -17.61
C GLU A 58 -15.72 -18.18 -16.14
N GLY A 59 -14.91 -17.55 -15.28
CA GLY A 59 -15.22 -17.27 -13.88
C GLY A 59 -15.11 -18.49 -12.94
N ASN A 60 -14.39 -19.53 -13.36
CA ASN A 60 -14.29 -20.81 -12.66
C ASN A 60 -12.88 -21.14 -12.14
N GLU A 61 -11.86 -20.35 -12.49
CA GLU A 61 -10.48 -20.56 -12.06
C GLU A 61 -10.16 -19.69 -10.85
N PHE A 62 -9.58 -20.32 -9.82
CA PHE A 62 -9.15 -19.65 -8.58
C PHE A 62 -7.68 -19.95 -8.33
N GLU A 63 -6.96 -18.94 -7.88
CA GLU A 63 -5.56 -19.03 -7.46
C GLU A 63 -5.44 -18.65 -5.98
N LYS A 64 -4.33 -19.02 -5.35
CA LYS A 64 -4.06 -18.60 -3.98
C LYS A 64 -3.82 -17.09 -3.93
N THR A 65 -4.34 -16.43 -2.91
CA THR A 65 -4.20 -14.98 -2.75
C THR A 65 -2.76 -14.62 -2.38
N PRO A 66 -2.04 -13.83 -3.21
CA PRO A 66 -0.69 -13.39 -2.93
C PRO A 66 -0.68 -12.13 -2.06
N ILE A 67 0.34 -12.00 -1.20
CA ILE A 67 0.57 -10.77 -0.44
C ILE A 67 1.28 -9.78 -1.36
N CYS A 68 0.52 -8.84 -1.90
CA CYS A 68 1.05 -7.84 -2.84
C CYS A 68 1.69 -6.63 -2.12
N ALA A 69 1.11 -6.22 -0.99
CA ALA A 69 1.53 -5.07 -0.22
C ALA A 69 1.64 -5.47 1.25
N ILE A 70 2.81 -5.25 1.85
CA ILE A 70 3.03 -5.49 3.29
C ILE A 70 3.79 -4.33 3.91
N THR A 71 3.54 -4.05 5.19
CA THR A 71 4.25 -3.00 5.93
C THR A 71 4.49 -3.45 7.36
N ALA A 72 5.73 -3.26 7.82
CA ALA A 72 6.08 -3.48 9.21
C ALA A 72 5.57 -2.32 10.06
N CYS A 73 4.90 -2.61 11.17
CA CYS A 73 4.50 -1.62 12.15
C CYS A 73 4.42 -2.29 13.53
N ARG A 74 4.97 -1.66 14.58
CA ARG A 74 4.91 -2.16 15.97
C ARG A 74 5.37 -3.62 16.13
N GLY A 75 6.42 -4.04 15.44
CA GLY A 75 6.97 -5.40 15.52
C GLY A 75 6.15 -6.47 14.78
N LYS A 76 5.11 -6.08 14.03
CA LYS A 76 4.25 -6.96 13.24
C LYS A 76 4.27 -6.53 11.78
N PHE A 77 3.75 -7.38 10.91
CA PHE A 77 3.55 -7.04 9.51
C PHE A 77 2.06 -6.99 9.17
N TYR A 78 1.65 -5.93 8.50
CA TYR A 78 0.28 -5.69 8.10
C TYR A 78 0.17 -5.71 6.58
N PHE A 79 -0.79 -6.44 6.05
CA PHE A 79 -1.03 -6.56 4.62
C PHE A 79 -2.51 -6.44 4.29
N TYR A 80 -2.81 -6.04 3.05
CA TYR A 80 -4.19 -5.94 2.59
C TYR A 80 -4.81 -7.34 2.52
N GLY A 81 -5.86 -7.57 3.31
CA GLY A 81 -6.63 -8.83 3.29
C GLY A 81 -7.86 -8.70 2.38
N SER A 82 -8.81 -7.88 2.81
CA SER A 82 -10.02 -7.53 2.06
C SER A 82 -10.46 -6.09 2.38
N THR A 83 -11.58 -5.64 1.84
CA THR A 83 -12.16 -4.33 2.20
C THR A 83 -12.60 -4.27 3.67
N THR A 84 -12.86 -5.42 4.30
CA THR A 84 -13.35 -5.53 5.68
C THR A 84 -12.35 -6.19 6.62
N GLU A 85 -11.16 -6.54 6.15
CA GLU A 85 -10.15 -7.22 6.96
C GLU A 85 -8.73 -6.73 6.66
N LEU A 86 -8.02 -6.39 7.72
CA LEU A 86 -6.58 -6.12 7.70
C LEU A 86 -5.82 -7.40 8.11
N GLY A 87 -5.00 -7.93 7.21
CA GLY A 87 -4.16 -9.08 7.47
C GLY A 87 -2.98 -8.75 8.39
N VAL A 88 -2.64 -9.67 9.29
CA VAL A 88 -1.55 -9.52 10.26
C VAL A 88 -0.67 -10.76 10.24
N LEU A 89 0.63 -10.55 10.11
CA LEU A 89 1.67 -11.57 10.23
C LEU A 89 2.57 -11.25 11.44
N GLU A 90 2.66 -12.20 12.36
CA GLU A 90 3.49 -12.14 13.57
C GLU A 90 4.46 -13.33 13.63
N PHE A 91 5.57 -13.20 14.36
CA PHE A 91 6.57 -14.25 14.48
C PHE A 91 6.78 -14.69 15.93
N CYS A 92 6.26 -15.87 16.29
CA CYS A 92 6.27 -16.38 17.67
C CYS A 92 6.45 -17.92 17.78
N PRO A 93 7.66 -18.50 17.59
CA PRO A 93 8.81 -17.97 16.86
C PRO A 93 8.64 -18.08 15.33
N ASP A 94 7.75 -18.97 14.89
CA ASP A 94 7.36 -19.22 13.50
C ASP A 94 6.30 -18.20 13.02
N PRO A 95 6.09 -18.08 11.69
CA PRO A 95 5.04 -17.24 11.11
C PRO A 95 3.63 -17.61 11.59
N VAL A 96 2.89 -16.63 12.09
CA VAL A 96 1.48 -16.75 12.49
C VAL A 96 0.67 -15.70 11.74
N PHE A 97 -0.30 -16.16 10.95
CA PHE A 97 -1.23 -15.30 10.22
C PHE A 97 -2.53 -15.14 11.00
N SER A 98 -3.05 -13.92 11.03
CA SER A 98 -4.34 -13.56 11.62
C SER A 98 -4.94 -12.37 10.88
N SER A 99 -6.15 -11.96 11.23
CA SER A 99 -6.81 -10.78 10.66
C SER A 99 -7.46 -9.91 11.74
N ILE A 100 -7.58 -8.63 11.43
CA ILE A 100 -8.36 -7.65 12.18
C ILE A 100 -9.57 -7.29 11.31
N ALA A 101 -10.77 -7.62 11.78
CA ALA A 101 -12.00 -7.14 11.15
C ALA A 101 -12.07 -5.61 11.27
N ILE A 102 -12.31 -4.96 10.14
CA ILE A 102 -12.48 -3.52 10.00
C ILE A 102 -13.95 -3.19 10.24
N ASP A 103 -14.18 -2.23 11.13
CA ASP A 103 -15.50 -1.66 11.40
C ASP A 103 -15.79 -0.57 10.35
N ASP A 104 -16.56 -0.94 9.33
CA ASP A 104 -17.03 -0.05 8.26
C ASP A 104 -18.44 0.49 8.52
N SER A 105 -18.93 0.42 9.78
CA SER A 105 -20.23 1.00 10.12
C SER A 105 -20.20 2.51 9.87
N TYR A 106 -20.87 2.92 8.79
CA TYR A 106 -21.14 4.31 8.50
C TYR A 106 -21.99 4.87 9.64
N GLU A 107 -21.42 5.75 10.46
CA GLU A 107 -22.20 6.65 11.30
C GLU A 107 -22.82 7.69 10.36
N SER A 108 -23.94 7.34 9.73
CA SER A 108 -24.69 8.27 8.89
C SER A 108 -25.19 9.43 9.77
N GLU A 109 -24.64 10.61 9.58
CA GLU A 109 -25.41 11.83 9.82
C GLU A 109 -26.42 11.90 8.66
N ASP A 110 -27.71 11.85 9.00
CA ASP A 110 -28.83 11.75 8.07
C ASP A 110 -28.78 12.83 6.98
N ASP A 111 -28.38 12.47 5.76
CA ASP A 111 -28.75 13.17 4.53
C ASP A 111 -29.29 12.13 3.54
N GLU A 112 -30.61 11.95 3.58
CA GLU A 112 -31.38 11.22 2.56
C GLU A 112 -31.40 12.06 1.27
N GLU A 113 -30.45 11.87 0.36
CA GLU A 113 -30.63 12.26 -1.05
C GLU A 113 -31.04 11.03 -1.88
N GLU A 114 -32.28 11.05 -2.37
CA GLU A 114 -32.84 10.07 -3.31
C GLU A 114 -32.01 10.10 -4.62
N HIS A 115 -31.34 9.00 -4.96
CA HIS A 115 -30.71 8.81 -6.26
C HIS A 115 -31.68 8.13 -7.23
N ASP A 116 -31.95 8.80 -8.36
CA ASP A 116 -32.78 8.29 -9.46
C ASP A 116 -32.16 7.02 -10.11
N GLU A 117 -32.99 5.97 -10.28
CA GLU A 117 -32.61 4.60 -10.73
C GLU A 117 -32.34 4.46 -12.26
N ASP A 118 -31.88 5.49 -12.97
CA ASP A 118 -31.90 5.50 -14.46
C ASP A 118 -30.53 5.42 -15.19
N ASP A 119 -29.40 5.18 -14.52
CA ASP A 119 -28.07 5.11 -15.18
C ASP A 119 -27.50 3.68 -15.41
N GLU A 120 -28.34 2.64 -15.33
CA GLU A 120 -27.97 1.27 -15.73
C GLU A 120 -28.19 1.00 -17.23
N GLU A 121 -27.46 1.68 -18.13
CA GLU A 121 -27.36 1.22 -19.53
C GLU A 121 -25.92 1.13 -20.09
N GLU A 122 -25.56 -0.12 -20.39
CA GLU A 122 -24.74 -0.56 -21.52
C GLU A 122 -23.21 -0.39 -21.47
N CYS A 123 -22.54 -1.41 -20.90
CA CYS A 123 -21.17 -1.76 -21.30
C CYS A 123 -21.09 -3.25 -21.69
N VAL A 124 -21.82 -3.63 -22.74
CA VAL A 124 -21.67 -4.94 -23.38
C VAL A 124 -20.80 -4.79 -24.63
N ARG A 125 -19.62 -5.40 -24.54
CA ARG A 125 -18.77 -5.90 -25.65
C ARG A 125 -18.07 -4.87 -26.53
N THR A 126 -16.83 -4.53 -26.16
CA THR A 126 -15.64 -4.79 -27.02
C THR A 126 -14.32 -4.54 -26.27
N THR A 127 -13.38 -5.48 -26.44
CA THR A 127 -11.97 -5.51 -25.97
C THR A 127 -11.72 -5.37 -24.44
N ARG A 128 -11.56 -6.56 -23.82
CA ARG A 128 -11.14 -6.86 -22.45
C ARG A 128 -9.80 -6.19 -22.08
N SER A 129 -9.87 -5.03 -21.43
CA SER A 129 -8.74 -4.36 -20.78
C SER A 129 -9.17 -3.99 -19.36
N ARG A 130 -8.34 -4.36 -18.36
CA ARG A 130 -8.50 -4.10 -16.91
C ARG A 130 -9.24 -2.79 -16.65
N ALA A 131 -10.34 -2.84 -15.89
CA ALA A 131 -10.74 -1.67 -15.13
C ALA A 131 -9.73 -1.53 -13.99
N GLN A 132 -9.00 -0.41 -13.94
CA GLN A 132 -8.03 -0.11 -12.90
C GLN A 132 -8.79 0.12 -11.59
N THR A 133 -8.60 -0.77 -10.62
CA THR A 133 -9.07 -0.59 -9.24
C THR A 133 -8.21 0.47 -8.54
N PRO A 134 -8.72 1.13 -7.48
CA PRO A 134 -7.90 1.99 -6.64
C PRO A 134 -6.64 1.25 -6.17
N SER A 135 -5.53 1.96 -6.08
CA SER A 135 -4.27 1.39 -5.58
C SER A 135 -4.08 1.77 -4.13
N ALA A 136 -4.06 0.77 -3.25
CA ALA A 136 -3.84 0.95 -1.82
C ALA A 136 -2.37 0.68 -1.46
N PHE A 137 -1.78 1.58 -0.67
CA PHE A 137 -0.42 1.48 -0.15
C PHE A 137 -0.46 1.54 1.36
N HIS A 138 0.41 0.78 2.03
CA HIS A 138 0.63 0.92 3.46
C HIS A 138 1.94 1.66 3.72
N VAL A 139 1.93 2.53 4.73
CA VAL A 139 3.10 3.28 5.20
C VAL A 139 3.12 3.22 6.71
N GLU A 140 4.28 2.87 7.27
CA GLU A 140 4.55 3.06 8.69
C GLU A 140 5.16 4.44 8.93
N SER A 141 4.70 5.10 9.98
CA SER A 141 5.25 6.38 10.42
C SER A 141 5.09 6.54 11.94
N VAL A 142 6.20 6.59 12.67
CA VAL A 142 6.25 6.83 14.13
C VAL A 142 5.39 5.85 14.94
N GLY A 143 5.42 4.57 14.54
CA GLY A 143 4.64 3.52 15.16
C GLY A 143 3.16 3.56 14.80
N ASP A 144 2.73 4.38 13.84
CA ASP A 144 1.37 4.36 13.31
C ASP A 144 1.34 3.78 11.89
N LEU A 145 0.24 3.11 11.56
CA LEU A 145 0.01 2.51 10.25
C LEU A 145 -0.96 3.38 9.46
N TYR A 146 -0.55 3.75 8.26
CA TYR A 146 -1.34 4.55 7.33
C TYR A 146 -1.67 3.74 6.08
N MET A 147 -2.85 3.99 5.52
CA MET A 147 -3.27 3.52 4.21
C MET A 147 -3.41 4.74 3.29
N ILE A 148 -2.81 4.65 2.10
CA ILE A 148 -2.95 5.66 1.06
C ILE A 148 -3.66 5.01 -0.12
N THR A 149 -4.82 5.54 -0.48
CA THR A 149 -5.64 5.03 -1.58
C THR A 149 -5.64 6.04 -2.72
N LEU A 150 -5.13 5.60 -3.89
CA LEU A 150 -5.12 6.40 -5.11
C LEU A 150 -6.30 5.99 -5.99
N PHE A 151 -7.18 6.95 -6.29
CA PHE A 151 -8.29 6.80 -7.22
C PHE A 151 -7.92 7.39 -8.59
N TYR A 152 -8.30 6.73 -9.67
CA TYR A 152 -7.91 7.11 -11.03
C TYR A 152 -9.09 7.74 -11.78
N VAL A 153 -8.80 8.73 -12.64
CA VAL A 153 -9.82 9.47 -13.42
C VAL A 153 -10.68 8.55 -14.27
N SER A 154 -10.10 7.46 -14.78
CA SER A 154 -10.87 6.41 -15.45
C SER A 154 -10.17 5.07 -15.32
N PRO A 155 -10.88 3.94 -15.53
CA PRO A 155 -10.31 2.61 -15.36
C PRO A 155 -9.18 2.27 -16.34
N ARG A 156 -8.89 3.12 -17.33
CA ARG A 156 -7.80 2.96 -18.30
C ARG A 156 -6.75 4.07 -18.19
N SER A 157 -6.91 4.99 -17.25
CA SER A 157 -6.01 6.13 -17.08
C SER A 157 -5.08 5.92 -15.88
N ASP A 158 -3.79 6.12 -16.11
CA ASP A 158 -2.78 6.22 -15.07
C ASP A 158 -2.82 7.59 -14.33
N GLU A 159 -3.77 8.47 -14.67
CA GLU A 159 -3.98 9.76 -14.01
C GLU A 159 -4.77 9.58 -12.73
N VAL A 160 -4.17 10.01 -11.62
CA VAL A 160 -4.78 9.93 -10.28
C VAL A 160 -5.68 11.15 -10.09
N ALA A 161 -6.96 10.90 -9.83
CA ALA A 161 -7.96 11.92 -9.53
C ALA A 161 -7.90 12.36 -8.06
N GLU A 162 -7.75 11.40 -7.15
CA GLU A 162 -7.83 11.62 -5.72
C GLU A 162 -6.83 10.73 -4.97
N CYS A 163 -6.31 11.26 -3.87
CA CYS A 163 -5.41 10.58 -2.96
C CYS A 163 -5.98 10.71 -1.55
N VAL A 164 -6.50 9.61 -1.01
CA VAL A 164 -7.04 9.56 0.35
C VAL A 164 -5.97 9.00 1.27
N VAL A 165 -5.69 9.68 2.38
CA VAL A 165 -4.75 9.22 3.41
C VAL A 165 -5.51 8.94 4.68
N GLU A 166 -5.38 7.71 5.18
CA GLU A 166 -6.09 7.25 6.36
C GLU A 166 -5.10 6.65 7.37
N LYS A 167 -5.38 6.85 8.64
CA LYS A 167 -4.65 6.27 9.76
C LYS A 167 -5.46 5.15 10.39
N MET A 168 -4.82 4.01 10.68
CA MET A 168 -5.47 2.90 11.38
C MET A 168 -5.68 3.24 12.86
N ASP A 169 -6.93 3.28 13.32
CA ASP A 169 -7.24 3.19 14.75
C ASP A 169 -7.35 1.72 15.15
N PHE A 170 -6.30 1.16 15.75
CA PHE A 170 -6.30 -0.22 16.22
C PHE A 170 -7.31 -0.51 17.34
N SER A 171 -7.70 0.49 18.12
CA SER A 171 -8.66 0.32 19.22
C SER A 171 -10.09 0.25 18.69
N ALA A 172 -10.43 1.17 17.78
CA ALA A 172 -11.73 1.21 17.11
C ALA A 172 -11.82 0.27 15.89
N ARG A 173 -10.69 -0.29 15.46
CA ARG A 173 -10.54 -1.17 14.28
C ARG A 173 -11.10 -0.55 13.00
N ARG A 174 -10.81 0.73 12.77
CA ARG A 174 -11.26 1.45 11.58
C ARG A 174 -10.19 2.37 11.03
N TRP A 175 -10.22 2.59 9.72
CA TRP A 175 -9.43 3.61 9.05
C TRP A 175 -10.06 4.97 9.32
N ARG A 176 -9.23 6.00 9.54
CA ARG A 176 -9.69 7.38 9.72
C ARG A 176 -8.92 8.30 8.80
N ALA A 177 -9.62 9.04 7.95
CA ALA A 177 -9.02 10.09 7.15
C ALA A 177 -8.21 11.07 8.02
N VAL A 178 -7.07 11.50 7.51
CA VAL A 178 -6.20 12.50 8.15
C VAL A 178 -5.87 13.60 7.16
N ASP A 179 -5.79 14.83 7.68
CA ASP A 179 -5.34 16.01 6.95
C ASP A 179 -3.91 16.43 7.38
N ASP A 180 -3.37 15.88 8.46
CA ASP A 180 -2.06 16.23 9.02
C ASP A 180 -1.17 14.99 9.22
N LEU A 181 0.04 15.01 8.65
CA LEU A 181 1.05 13.95 8.80
C LEU A 181 2.06 14.30 9.89
N GLY A 182 1.85 15.39 10.63
CA GLY A 182 2.71 15.81 11.72
C GLY A 182 4.08 16.30 11.23
N GLY A 183 4.11 17.01 10.09
CA GLY A 183 5.34 17.53 9.49
C GLY A 183 6.18 16.46 8.78
N ARG A 184 5.61 15.28 8.55
CA ARG A 184 6.21 14.20 7.76
C ARG A 184 5.65 14.20 6.35
N THR A 185 6.32 13.47 5.47
CA THR A 185 5.86 13.23 4.11
C THR A 185 5.97 11.75 3.77
N PHE A 186 5.04 11.27 2.94
CA PHE A 186 5.02 9.90 2.49
C PHE A 186 5.52 9.80 1.06
N LEU A 187 6.35 8.79 0.82
CA LEU A 187 7.03 8.54 -0.44
C LEU A 187 6.60 7.18 -0.96
N LEU A 188 5.84 7.20 -2.06
CA LEU A 188 5.27 6.02 -2.68
C LEU A 188 5.99 5.70 -3.99
N SER A 189 6.02 4.41 -4.32
CA SER A 189 6.42 3.94 -5.66
C SER A 189 5.58 2.76 -6.09
N ARG A 190 5.53 2.51 -7.40
CA ARG A 190 4.90 1.31 -7.97
C ARG A 190 5.39 0.04 -7.28
N TYR A 191 4.51 -0.98 -7.31
CA TYR A 191 4.68 -2.25 -6.58
C TYR A 191 4.70 -2.06 -5.06
N TYR A 192 3.74 -1.28 -4.57
CA TYR A 192 3.32 -1.16 -3.18
C TYR A 192 4.41 -0.74 -2.19
N PHE A 193 5.41 0.01 -2.64
CA PHE A 193 6.41 0.57 -1.75
C PHE A 193 5.86 1.85 -1.12
N GLY A 194 6.00 1.96 0.19
CA GLY A 194 5.67 3.16 0.96
C GLY A 194 6.71 3.41 2.05
N ALA A 195 7.13 4.66 2.21
CA ALA A 195 8.02 5.08 3.28
C ALA A 195 7.62 6.46 3.80
N SER A 196 7.93 6.73 5.07
CA SER A 196 7.73 8.02 5.73
C SER A 196 9.08 8.67 6.02
N CYS A 197 9.15 10.01 5.93
CA CYS A 197 10.30 10.76 6.40
C CYS A 197 9.90 12.10 7.02
N VAL A 198 10.71 12.56 8.00
CA VAL A 198 10.58 13.91 8.55
C VAL A 198 11.07 14.95 7.54
N CYS A 199 10.28 16.00 7.39
CA CYS A 199 10.70 17.19 6.65
C CYS A 199 11.18 18.27 7.63
N GLY A 200 12.50 18.55 7.64
CA GLY A 200 13.16 19.59 8.44
C GLY A 200 13.94 20.62 7.59
N GLU A 201 14.88 21.36 8.19
CA GLU A 201 15.65 22.39 7.45
C GLU A 201 16.50 21.82 6.29
N ASN A 202 16.77 20.51 6.29
CA ASN A 202 17.61 19.81 5.32
C ASN A 202 16.87 18.78 4.44
N SER A 203 15.53 18.81 4.32
CA SER A 203 14.75 17.81 3.55
C SER A 203 14.92 17.84 2.03
N GLY A 204 15.94 18.55 1.51
CA GLY A 204 16.22 18.57 0.07
C GLY A 204 15.08 19.10 -0.80
N GLY A 205 14.15 19.89 -0.22
CA GLY A 205 13.00 20.46 -0.93
C GLY A 205 11.70 19.67 -0.82
N LEU A 206 11.64 18.60 -0.02
CA LEU A 206 10.36 17.95 0.32
C LEU A 206 9.47 18.92 1.10
N GLN A 207 8.16 18.78 0.89
CA GLN A 207 7.11 19.53 1.56
C GLN A 207 6.53 18.70 2.71
N GLN A 208 6.17 19.37 3.79
CA GLN A 208 5.47 18.74 4.92
C GLN A 208 4.05 18.36 4.50
N ASP A 209 3.53 17.28 5.07
CA ASP A 209 2.13 16.85 4.92
C ASP A 209 1.74 16.59 3.46
N CYS A 210 2.69 16.05 2.70
CA CYS A 210 2.50 15.66 1.32
C CYS A 210 2.70 14.16 1.08
N VAL A 211 2.06 13.63 0.04
CA VAL A 211 2.32 12.30 -0.53
C VAL A 211 2.95 12.44 -1.90
N TYR A 212 4.14 11.87 -2.07
CA TYR A 212 4.87 11.83 -3.34
C TYR A 212 4.67 10.48 -4.01
N VAL A 213 4.10 10.46 -5.22
CA VAL A 213 3.87 9.25 -6.01
C VAL A 213 4.70 9.32 -7.28
N VAL A 214 5.73 8.46 -7.39
CA VAL A 214 6.57 8.41 -8.59
C VAL A 214 6.06 7.35 -9.57
N ASN A 215 5.84 7.78 -10.81
CA ASN A 215 5.63 6.92 -11.97
C ASN A 215 6.91 6.90 -12.83
N PRO A 216 7.77 5.88 -12.68
CA PRO A 216 9.07 5.86 -13.35
C PRO A 216 8.96 5.60 -14.86
N TRP A 217 7.88 4.97 -15.34
CA TRP A 217 7.66 4.77 -16.79
C TRP A 217 7.33 6.07 -17.49
N LYS A 218 6.52 6.92 -16.86
CA LYS A 218 6.18 8.25 -17.40
C LYS A 218 7.22 9.31 -17.05
N LYS A 219 8.17 8.99 -16.16
CA LYS A 219 9.11 9.95 -15.58
C LYS A 219 8.38 11.13 -14.96
N GLU A 220 7.37 10.83 -14.16
CA GLU A 220 6.50 11.80 -13.52
C GLU A 220 6.46 11.55 -12.02
N MET A 221 6.36 12.63 -11.25
CA MET A 221 6.16 12.62 -9.82
C MET A 221 4.96 13.48 -9.48
N LEU A 222 3.95 12.87 -8.90
CA LEU A 222 2.75 13.53 -8.41
C LEU A 222 2.93 13.85 -6.93
N VAL A 223 2.65 15.07 -6.54
CA VAL A 223 2.73 15.53 -5.15
C VAL A 223 1.33 15.91 -4.72
N PHE A 224 0.78 15.20 -3.75
CA PHE A 224 -0.51 15.51 -3.14
C PHE A 224 -0.28 16.23 -1.83
N ASP A 225 -0.94 17.37 -1.65
CA ASP A 225 -1.06 18.04 -0.36
C ASP A 225 -2.23 17.42 0.40
N VAL A 226 -1.95 16.86 1.58
CA VAL A 226 -2.95 16.14 2.37
C VAL A 226 -3.91 17.10 3.10
N LYS A 227 -3.48 18.35 3.34
CA LYS A 227 -4.30 19.38 4.01
C LYS A 227 -5.31 19.98 3.07
N ASP A 228 -4.85 20.39 1.89
CA ASP A 228 -5.67 21.13 0.94
C ASP A 228 -6.32 20.21 -0.11
N GLY A 229 -5.93 18.93 -0.18
CA GLY A 229 -6.40 17.97 -1.18
C GLY A 229 -5.95 18.29 -2.60
N THR A 230 -5.02 19.24 -2.76
CA THR A 230 -4.51 19.66 -4.07
C THR A 230 -3.37 18.76 -4.53
N HIS A 231 -3.08 18.78 -5.83
CA HIS A 231 -1.93 18.04 -6.37
C HIS A 231 -1.18 18.80 -7.44
N SER A 232 0.12 18.51 -7.56
CA SER A 232 0.99 19.03 -8.61
C SER A 232 1.79 17.92 -9.29
N LEU A 233 1.90 18.01 -10.62
CA LEU A 233 2.67 17.07 -11.42
C LEU A 233 4.04 17.65 -11.76
N HIS A 234 5.10 16.91 -11.43
CA HIS A 234 6.48 17.25 -11.72
C HIS A 234 7.07 16.27 -12.74
N LYS A 235 7.68 16.80 -13.80
CA LYS A 235 8.40 15.98 -14.79
C LYS A 235 9.82 15.68 -14.31
N LEU A 236 10.24 14.46 -14.53
CA LEU A 236 11.56 13.93 -14.21
C LEU A 236 12.33 13.66 -15.52
N ASP A 237 12.38 14.63 -16.43
CA ASP A 237 12.86 14.44 -17.81
C ASP A 237 14.28 13.85 -17.89
N GLU A 238 15.15 14.24 -16.95
CA GLU A 238 16.54 13.76 -16.83
C GLU A 238 16.69 12.39 -16.16
N ALA A 239 15.62 11.85 -15.56
CA ALA A 239 15.68 10.56 -14.87
C ALA A 239 15.90 9.40 -15.86
N PRO A 240 16.63 8.34 -15.46
CA PRO A 240 16.75 7.14 -16.28
C PRO A 240 15.40 6.42 -16.37
N SER A 241 15.21 5.64 -17.43
CA SER A 241 14.08 4.71 -17.49
C SER A 241 14.25 3.63 -16.41
N ALA A 242 13.20 3.40 -15.64
CA ALA A 242 13.19 2.39 -14.58
C ALA A 242 11.79 1.80 -14.41
N ASP A 243 11.73 0.57 -13.90
CA ASP A 243 10.46 -0.09 -13.57
C ASP A 243 9.97 0.26 -12.17
N LYS A 244 10.89 0.65 -11.28
CA LYS A 244 10.63 0.98 -9.88
C LYS A 244 11.48 2.17 -9.45
N ALA A 245 10.90 3.06 -8.64
CA ALA A 245 11.66 4.12 -7.98
C ALA A 245 12.07 3.66 -6.59
N PHE A 246 13.26 4.08 -6.16
CA PHE A 246 13.78 3.83 -4.82
C PHE A 246 14.00 5.15 -4.12
N TRP A 247 13.55 5.21 -2.87
CA TRP A 247 13.76 6.36 -2.00
C TRP A 247 14.89 6.06 -1.03
N LEU A 248 15.90 6.92 -1.00
CA LEU A 248 16.99 6.86 -0.02
C LEU A 248 16.71 7.91 1.04
N LEU A 249 16.30 7.44 2.23
CA LEU A 249 15.99 8.32 3.33
C LEU A 249 17.23 8.58 4.19
N PRO A 250 17.46 9.84 4.61
CA PRO A 250 18.50 10.13 5.59
C PRO A 250 18.14 9.44 6.92
N LYS A 251 19.17 9.08 7.68
CA LYS A 251 18.96 8.57 9.03
C LYS A 251 18.34 9.68 9.89
N GLU A 252 17.20 9.40 10.51
CA GLU A 252 16.62 10.26 11.54
C GLU A 252 17.61 10.28 12.72
N ASN A 253 18.17 11.46 13.04
CA ASN A 253 19.13 11.66 14.12
C ASN A 253 18.42 11.88 15.46
#